data_AF-A0A560K5X1-F1
#
_entry.id   AF-A0A560K5X1-F1
#
_cell.length_a   1.000
_cell.length_b   1.000
_cell.length_c   1.000
_cell.angle_alpha   90.00
_cell.angle_beta   90.00
_cell.angle_gamma   90.00
#
_symmetry.space_group_name_H-M   'P 1'
#
loop_
_entity.id
_entity.type
_entity.pdbx_description
1 polymer ?
#
loop_
_entity_poly.entity_id
_entity_poly.type
_entity_poly.pdbx_seq_one_letter_code
_entity_poly.pdbx_strand_id
1 'polypeptide(L)'
;MKYQIWYMKPSFLRDTVGSSPDPDNLAATHVHLKDIEAEDRENALYRMRAENWSPNGEARDLLQAKGLQHTTMTIGDVLVDEDNVVCLVTGIGFSVLSS
;
A
#
# COMPACT_ATOMS: atom_id res chain seq x y z
N MET A 1 11.57 -10.68 -5.50
CA MET A 1 10.19 -10.68 -6.03
C MET A 1 9.77 -9.24 -6.27
N LYS A 2 8.92 -9.00 -7.27
CA LYS A 2 8.38 -7.66 -7.53
C LYS A 2 7.07 -7.46 -6.76
N TYR A 3 6.93 -6.31 -6.11
CA TYR A 3 5.70 -5.91 -5.42
C TYR A 3 5.18 -4.59 -5.98
N GLN A 4 3.88 -4.53 -6.25
CA GLN A 4 3.18 -3.27 -6.50
C GLN A 4 2.68 -2.73 -5.16
N ILE A 5 2.98 -1.48 -4.85
CA ILE A 5 2.57 -0.83 -3.61
C ILE A 5 1.40 0.11 -3.87
N TRP A 6 0.29 -0.12 -3.15
CA TRP A 6 -0.96 0.59 -3.31
C TRP A 6 -1.34 1.25 -1.99
N TYR A 7 -1.39 2.58 -1.98
CA TYR A 7 -1.76 3.33 -0.77
C TYR A 7 -3.24 3.68 -0.79
N MET A 8 -3.88 3.55 0.38
CA MET A 8 -5.30 3.81 0.54
C MET A 8 -5.61 5.29 0.28
N LYS A 9 -6.68 5.56 -0.48
CA LYS A 9 -7.14 6.94 -0.71
C LYS A 9 -7.67 7.54 0.59
N PRO A 10 -7.37 8.82 0.89
CA PRO A 10 -7.95 9.50 2.05
C PRO A 10 -9.48 9.54 2.07
N SER A 11 -10.12 9.57 0.90
CA SER A 11 -11.59 9.54 0.77
C SER A 11 -12.19 8.19 1.17
N PHE A 12 -11.47 7.08 0.94
CA PHE A 12 -11.96 5.75 1.27
C PHE A 12 -11.98 5.46 2.78
N LEU A 13 -11.11 6.14 3.54
CA LEU A 13 -11.06 6.07 5.01
C LEU A 13 -12.37 6.56 5.67
N ARG A 14 -13.11 7.47 5.02
CA ARG A 14 -14.30 8.12 5.61
C ARG A 14 -15.61 7.38 5.37
N ASP A 15 -15.72 6.69 4.24
CA ASP A 15 -17.01 6.13 3.78
C ASP A 15 -17.23 4.67 4.20
N THR A 16 -16.19 3.97 4.65
CA THR A 16 -16.23 2.50 4.80
C THR A 16 -15.44 2.02 6.01
N VAL A 17 -15.93 2.34 7.22
CA VAL A 17 -15.51 1.61 8.42
C VAL A 17 -16.01 0.15 8.28
N GLY A 18 -15.14 -0.74 7.79
CA GLY A 18 -15.37 -2.19 7.79
C GLY A 18 -15.45 -2.91 6.43
N SER A 19 -15.31 -2.21 5.29
CA SER A 19 -15.30 -2.88 3.98
C SER A 19 -13.87 -3.16 3.49
N SER A 20 -13.58 -4.42 3.20
CA SER A 20 -12.33 -4.84 2.56
C SER A 20 -12.28 -4.29 1.12
N PRO A 21 -11.11 -3.86 0.60
CA PRO A 21 -10.98 -3.47 -0.79
C PRO A 21 -11.22 -4.67 -1.72
N ASP A 22 -11.76 -4.37 -2.90
CA ASP A 22 -11.96 -5.32 -3.99
C ASP A 22 -10.60 -5.63 -4.65
N PRO A 23 -10.09 -6.88 -4.60
CA PRO A 23 -8.81 -7.23 -5.21
C PRO A 23 -8.81 -7.05 -6.74
N ASP A 24 -9.96 -7.12 -7.41
CA ASP A 24 -10.09 -6.94 -8.85
C ASP A 24 -10.23 -5.45 -9.25
N ASN A 25 -10.45 -4.56 -8.28
CA ASN A 25 -10.65 -3.13 -8.52
C ASN A 25 -10.02 -2.24 -7.44
N LEU A 26 -8.73 -2.48 -7.15
CA LEU A 26 -7.97 -1.66 -6.19
C LEU A 26 -8.00 -0.17 -6.53
N ALA A 27 -8.06 0.20 -7.82
CA ALA A 27 -8.10 1.60 -8.24
C ALA A 27 -9.34 2.37 -7.76
N ALA A 28 -10.41 1.69 -7.33
CA ALA A 28 -11.55 2.34 -6.69
C ALA A 28 -11.15 2.97 -5.34
N THR A 29 -10.35 2.27 -4.55
CA THR A 29 -10.10 2.55 -3.13
C THR A 29 -8.65 2.95 -2.83
N HIS A 30 -7.72 2.61 -3.70
CA HIS A 30 -6.28 2.80 -3.56
C HIS A 30 -5.68 3.54 -4.77
N VAL A 31 -4.46 4.04 -4.58
CA VAL A 31 -3.62 4.60 -5.63
C VAL A 31 -2.35 3.77 -5.72
N HIS A 32 -2.03 3.31 -6.93
CA HIS A 32 -0.72 2.72 -7.20
C HIS A 32 0.36 3.78 -6.95
N LEU A 33 1.19 3.53 -5.94
CA LEU A 33 2.27 4.44 -5.56
C LEU A 33 3.49 4.19 -6.45
N LYS A 34 4.01 2.96 -6.40
CA LYS A 34 5.21 2.52 -7.11
C LYS A 34 5.34 1.00 -7.07
N ASP A 35 6.25 0.50 -7.88
CA ASP A 35 6.75 -0.87 -7.76
C ASP A 35 8.05 -0.88 -6.97
N ILE A 36 8.28 -1.95 -6.22
CA ILE A 36 9.54 -2.23 -5.54
C ILE A 36 9.96 -3.69 -5.74
N GLU A 37 11.25 -3.94 -5.58
CA GLU A 37 11.76 -5.30 -5.38
C GLU A 37 11.91 -5.57 -3.89
N ALA A 38 11.54 -6.75 -3.43
CA ALA A 38 11.76 -7.20 -2.04
C ALA A 38 11.92 -8.73 -1.99
N GLU A 39 12.51 -9.22 -0.90
CA GLU A 39 12.67 -10.66 -0.66
C GLU A 39 11.33 -11.33 -0.36
N ASP A 40 10.51 -10.68 0.46
CA ASP A 40 9.17 -11.09 0.85
C ASP A 40 8.30 -9.88 1.24
N ARG A 41 7.08 -10.14 1.73
CA ARG A 41 6.10 -9.11 2.13
C ARG A 41 6.57 -8.29 3.34
N GLU A 42 7.27 -8.91 4.28
CA GLU A 42 7.80 -8.22 5.47
C GLU A 42 8.95 -7.28 5.08
N ASN A 43 9.84 -7.71 4.19
CA ASN A 43 10.88 -6.89 3.61
C ASN A 43 10.28 -5.73 2.80
N ALA A 44 9.22 -5.96 2.03
CA ALA A 44 8.49 -4.90 1.33
C ALA A 44 7.94 -3.85 2.30
N LEU A 45 7.27 -4.29 3.37
CA LEU A 45 6.73 -3.40 4.42
C LEU A 45 7.84 -2.62 5.13
N TYR A 46 8.95 -3.28 5.47
CA TYR A 46 10.12 -2.63 6.06
C TYR A 46 10.68 -1.55 5.13
N ARG A 47 10.90 -1.86 3.85
CA ARG A 47 11.43 -0.90 2.86
C ARG A 47 10.52 0.30 2.68
N MET A 48 9.20 0.11 2.81
CA MET A 48 8.20 1.19 2.68
C MET A 48 7.92 1.98 3.97
N ARG A 49 8.79 1.88 4.98
CA ARG A 49 8.81 2.80 6.12
C ARG A 49 9.46 4.14 5.73
N ALA A 50 8.87 5.25 6.16
CA ALA A 50 9.35 6.59 5.81
C ALA A 50 10.85 6.77 6.05
N GLU A 51 11.37 6.23 7.16
CA GLU A 51 12.79 6.30 7.53
C GLU A 51 13.72 5.57 6.55
N ASN A 52 13.19 4.61 5.78
CA ASN A 52 13.97 3.76 4.88
C ASN A 52 13.95 4.25 3.42
N TRP A 53 12.79 4.67 2.90
CA TRP A 53 12.68 5.09 1.49
C TRP A 53 12.58 6.59 1.28
N SER A 54 12.31 7.35 2.33
CA SER A 54 12.17 8.80 2.30
C SER A 54 12.69 9.46 3.59
N PRO A 55 13.94 9.15 4.03
CA PRO A 55 14.48 9.62 5.31
C PRO A 55 14.50 11.14 5.45
N ASN A 56 14.56 11.88 4.34
CA ASN A 56 14.59 13.34 4.31
C ASN A 56 13.35 13.95 3.64
N GLY A 57 12.28 13.15 3.43
CA GLY A 57 11.04 13.62 2.80
C GLY A 57 11.04 13.62 1.27
N GLU A 58 11.94 12.86 0.63
CA GLU A 58 12.07 12.69 -0.83
C GLU A 58 10.76 12.26 -1.50
N ALA A 59 9.90 11.55 -0.77
CA ALA A 59 8.60 11.09 -1.24
C ALA A 59 7.53 12.18 -1.33
N ARG A 60 7.72 13.33 -0.68
CA ARG A 60 6.65 14.29 -0.40
C ARG A 60 5.94 14.76 -1.68
N ASP A 61 6.72 15.13 -2.69
CA ASP A 61 6.17 15.64 -3.95
C ASP A 61 5.40 14.55 -4.71
N LEU A 62 5.90 13.31 -4.71
CA LEU A 62 5.23 12.16 -5.32
C LEU A 62 3.89 11.87 -4.65
N LEU A 63 3.87 11.84 -3.31
CA LEU A 63 2.68 11.57 -2.52
C LEU A 63 1.64 12.67 -2.73
N GLN A 64 2.06 13.94 -2.69
CA GLN A 64 1.19 15.09 -2.93
C GLN A 64 0.60 15.07 -4.34
N ALA A 65 1.41 14.80 -5.37
CA ALA A 65 0.94 14.71 -6.75
C ALA A 65 -0.09 13.58 -6.96
N LYS A 66 -0.01 12.52 -6.15
CA LYS A 66 -0.96 11.39 -6.16
C LYS A 66 -2.14 11.58 -5.21
N GLY A 67 -2.20 12.67 -4.43
CA GLY A 67 -3.25 12.90 -3.43
C GLY A 67 -3.18 11.99 -2.20
N LEU A 68 -2.01 11.40 -1.92
CA LEU A 68 -1.76 10.53 -0.77
C LEU A 68 -1.30 11.33 0.46
N GLN A 69 -1.59 10.82 1.66
CA GLN A 69 -1.41 11.55 2.92
C GLN A 69 -0.38 10.96 3.88
N HIS A 70 0.10 9.74 3.64
CA HIS A 70 1.10 9.09 4.47
C HIS A 70 2.28 8.59 3.62
N THR A 71 3.46 8.59 4.23
CA THR A 71 4.71 8.14 3.58
C THR A 71 5.01 6.68 3.92
N THR A 72 4.74 6.28 5.16
CA THR A 72 4.90 4.89 5.61
C THR A 72 3.71 4.05 5.16
N MET A 73 4.00 2.86 4.65
CA MET A 73 2.99 1.84 4.40
C MET A 73 2.38 1.38 5.72
N THR A 74 1.06 1.38 5.81
CA THR A 74 0.32 1.20 7.07
C THR A 74 -0.95 0.38 6.88
N ILE A 75 -1.68 0.14 7.98
CA ILE A 75 -2.95 -0.57 7.99
C ILE A 75 -3.91 0.04 6.97
N GLY A 76 -4.48 -0.82 6.12
CA GLY A 76 -5.37 -0.41 5.05
C GLY A 76 -4.68 -0.34 3.69
N ASP A 77 -3.35 -0.22 3.63
CA ASP A 77 -2.61 -0.27 2.36
C ASP A 77 -2.52 -1.70 1.82
N VAL A 78 -2.22 -1.81 0.53
CA VAL A 78 -2.18 -3.08 -0.18
C VAL A 78 -0.81 -3.28 -0.85
N LEU A 79 -0.33 -4.51 -0.83
CA LEU A 79 0.74 -4.97 -1.70
C LEU A 79 0.27 -6.12 -2.59
N VAL A 80 0.67 -6.08 -3.86
CA VAL A 80 0.38 -7.11 -4.86
C VAL A 80 1.69 -7.74 -5.26
N ASP A 81 1.82 -9.06 -5.10
CA ASP A 81 3.03 -9.78 -5.52
C ASP A 81 3.03 -10.11 -7.02
N GLU A 82 4.10 -10.75 -7.48
CA GLU A 82 4.31 -11.08 -8.90
C GLU A 82 3.32 -12.13 -9.44
N ASP A 83 2.68 -12.89 -8.56
CA ASP A 83 1.60 -13.84 -8.88
C ASP A 83 0.20 -13.19 -8.83
N ASN A 84 0.14 -11.87 -8.67
CA ASN A 84 -1.08 -11.07 -8.48
C ASN A 84 -1.85 -11.39 -7.20
N VAL A 85 -1.21 -11.95 -6.16
CA VAL A 85 -1.86 -12.12 -4.87
C VAL A 85 -1.95 -10.76 -4.18
N VAL A 86 -3.19 -10.33 -3.93
CA VAL A 86 -3.49 -9.07 -3.28
C VAL A 86 -3.46 -9.26 -1.75
N CYS A 87 -2.59 -8.52 -1.08
CA CYS A 87 -2.37 -8.61 0.37
C CYS A 87 -2.64 -7.27 1.03
N LEU A 88 -3.62 -7.23 1.95
CA LEU A 88 -3.96 -6.07 2.77
C LEU A 88 -3.05 -6.03 4.01
N VAL A 89 -2.49 -4.87 4.32
CA VAL A 89 -1.76 -4.62 5.57
C VAL A 89 -2.76 -4.47 6.72
N THR A 90 -2.57 -5.24 7.78
CA THR A 90 -3.40 -5.28 8.98
C THR A 90 -2.55 -5.01 10.22
N GLY A 91 -3.19 -4.87 11.40
CA GLY A 91 -2.48 -4.66 12.66
C GLY A 91 -1.60 -5.84 13.12
N ILE A 92 -1.73 -7.02 12.52
CA ILE A 92 -1.02 -8.25 12.91
C ILE A 92 -0.24 -8.90 11.77
N GLY A 93 -0.05 -8.19 10.64
CA GLY A 93 0.60 -8.73 9.43
C GLY A 93 -0.26 -8.50 8.19
N PHE A 94 -0.41 -9.52 7.35
CA PHE A 94 -1.11 -9.40 6.06
C PHE A 94 -2.35 -10.30 5.99
N SER A 95 -3.43 -9.79 5.38
CA SER A 95 -4.57 -10.59 4.96
C SER A 95 -4.57 -10.73 3.45
N VAL A 96 -4.58 -11.97 2.95
CA VAL A 96 -4.80 -12.22 1.52
C VAL A 96 -6.25 -11.89 1.19
N LEU A 97 -6.45 -11.15 0.10
CA LEU A 97 -7.77 -10.84 -0.44
C LEU A 97 -8.07 -11.79 -1.60
N SER A 98 -9.28 -12.31 -1.60
CA SER A 98 -9.83 -13.17 -2.65
C SER A 98 -11.10 -12.53 -3.17
N SER A 99 -11.23 -12.48 -4.51
CA SER A 99 -12.46 -12.15 -5.23
C SER A 99 -13.58 -13.14 -4.92
#